data_AF-A0A5A7N4B2-F1
#
_entry.id   AF-A0A5A7N4B2-F1
#
_cell.length_a   1.000
_cell.length_b   1.000
_cell.length_c   1.000
_cell.angle_alpha   90.00
_cell.angle_beta   90.00
_cell.angle_gamma   90.00
#
_symmetry.space_group_name_H-M   'P 1'
#
loop_
_entity.id
_entity.type
_entity.pdbx_description
1 polymer ?
#
loop_
_entity_poly.entity_id
_entity_poly.type
_entity_poly.pdbx_seq_one_letter_code
_entity_poly.pdbx_strand_id
1 'polypeptide(L)'
;MRIKDQAKSNQISTQLDDFSASQIPLVGMNSPNRKPTLIAQIVDSIRRIEYLLQISIRSSSASLYTPYSGSFQPLAGATALHRAGQIDDAYWLVYLATHFGKHKHDGWNLIEDIYGRFGQGGVWDWHAVSQNPQAIANWLKANYPHVTSVGRSRRFGNHRKYETLKPGPKGTGHAVATYIKWINAHGSHAALIQSAQASVGQNPQEVFAFLYRELDNVAKFGRLGKFDFLCNLSNLQISPIYPDKAYIKEATGPQSGARMLFGDTLTVSQLENACIELAAHLNVSGQVIEDSLCNWQKSPEQYIYFRG
;
A
#
# COMPACT_ATOMS: atom_id res chain seq x y z
N MET A 1 -0.03 11.64 -22.63
CA MET A 1 0.37 12.39 -21.42
C MET A 1 -0.56 13.59 -21.26
N ARG A 2 -0.96 13.98 -20.05
CA ARG A 2 -1.86 15.15 -19.86
C ARG A 2 -1.05 16.44 -19.99
N ILE A 3 -1.62 17.50 -20.55
CA ILE A 3 -0.94 18.81 -20.72
C ILE A 3 -0.36 19.31 -19.38
N LYS A 4 -1.12 19.18 -18.30
CA LYS A 4 -0.67 19.59 -16.96
C LYS A 4 0.53 18.81 -16.41
N ASP A 5 0.83 17.63 -16.97
CA ASP A 5 1.93 16.78 -16.53
C ASP A 5 3.22 17.05 -17.34
N GLN A 6 3.17 17.92 -18.37
CA GLN A 6 4.28 18.15 -19.30
C GLN A 6 5.50 18.76 -18.62
N ALA A 7 5.32 19.77 -17.76
CA ALA A 7 6.41 20.39 -17.01
C ALA A 7 7.13 19.37 -16.12
N LYS A 8 6.37 18.55 -15.37
CA LYS A 8 6.92 17.51 -14.50
C LYS A 8 7.64 16.42 -15.29
N SER A 9 7.09 16.04 -16.44
CA SER A 9 7.70 15.03 -17.32
C SER A 9 9.03 15.51 -17.90
N ASN A 10 9.09 16.78 -18.32
CA ASN A 10 10.34 17.40 -18.79
C ASN A 10 11.38 17.47 -17.67
N GLN A 11 10.97 17.87 -16.46
CA GLN A 11 11.85 17.88 -15.29
C GLN A 11 12.43 16.49 -15.02
N ILE A 12 11.60 15.45 -14.95
CA ILE A 12 12.06 14.07 -14.72
C ILE A 12 12.97 13.61 -15.86
N SER A 13 12.67 13.97 -17.12
CA SER A 13 13.52 13.63 -18.27
C SER A 13 14.93 14.19 -18.11
N THR A 14 15.06 15.47 -17.74
CA THR A 14 16.35 16.12 -17.51
C THR A 14 17.10 15.48 -16.34
N GLN A 15 16.42 15.27 -15.21
CA GLN A 15 17.05 14.63 -14.04
C GLN A 15 17.51 13.19 -14.31
N LEU A 16 16.80 12.45 -15.18
CA LEU A 16 17.24 11.12 -15.60
C LEU A 16 18.51 11.18 -16.46
N ASP A 17 18.63 12.17 -17.35
CA ASP A 17 19.86 12.37 -18.13
C ASP A 17 21.03 12.75 -17.22
N ASP A 18 20.80 13.70 -16.31
CA ASP A 18 21.79 14.18 -15.36
C ASP A 18 22.28 13.04 -14.44
N PHE A 19 21.36 12.23 -13.91
CA PHE A 19 21.70 11.05 -13.11
C PHE A 19 22.53 10.03 -13.91
N SER A 20 22.10 9.74 -15.14
CA SER A 20 22.81 8.78 -15.99
C SER A 20 24.22 9.23 -16.37
N ALA A 21 24.44 10.54 -16.48
CA ALA A 21 25.72 11.12 -16.85
C ALA A 21 26.68 11.27 -15.65
N SER A 22 26.15 11.52 -14.45
CA SER A 22 26.96 11.89 -13.28
C SER A 22 27.10 10.81 -12.20
N GLN A 23 26.21 9.82 -12.16
CA GLN A 23 26.15 8.83 -11.08
C GLN A 23 26.31 7.39 -11.60
N ILE A 24 25.25 6.85 -12.21
CA ILE A 24 25.19 5.45 -12.66
C ILE A 24 24.54 5.42 -14.05
N PRO A 25 25.18 4.82 -15.07
CA PRO A 25 24.60 4.69 -16.40
C PRO A 25 23.25 3.96 -16.37
N LEU A 26 22.23 4.60 -16.93
CA LEU A 26 20.88 4.04 -17.04
C LEU A 26 20.73 3.28 -18.37
N VAL A 27 21.42 2.14 -18.47
CA VAL A 27 21.56 1.32 -19.69
C VAL A 27 20.22 0.88 -20.31
N GLY A 28 19.17 0.81 -19.48
CA GLY A 28 17.82 0.47 -19.91
C GLY A 28 17.11 1.50 -20.79
N MET A 29 17.65 2.72 -20.89
CA MET A 29 17.04 3.82 -21.65
C MET A 29 17.56 3.98 -23.09
N ASN A 30 18.18 2.94 -23.63
CA ASN A 30 18.79 2.93 -24.97
C ASN A 30 17.79 2.95 -26.17
N SER A 31 16.48 2.94 -25.91
CA SER A 31 15.43 3.00 -26.94
C SER A 31 14.67 4.33 -26.88
N PRO A 32 14.24 4.89 -28.03
CA PRO A 32 13.45 6.13 -28.06
C PRO A 32 12.13 6.04 -27.29
N ASN A 33 11.56 4.85 -27.08
CA ASN A 33 10.29 4.69 -26.37
C ASN A 33 10.44 4.35 -24.89
N ARG A 34 11.57 3.76 -24.48
CA ARG A 34 11.78 3.30 -23.09
C ARG A 34 11.80 4.43 -22.08
N LYS A 35 12.57 5.49 -22.36
CA LYS A 35 12.66 6.64 -21.48
C LYS A 35 11.31 7.36 -21.33
N PRO A 36 10.59 7.74 -22.41
CA PRO A 36 9.24 8.32 -22.27
C PRO A 36 8.26 7.42 -21.51
N THR A 37 8.35 6.10 -21.69
CA THR A 37 7.49 5.16 -20.97
C THR A 37 7.80 5.14 -19.47
N LEU A 38 9.07 5.08 -19.06
CA LEU A 38 9.48 5.15 -17.66
C LEU A 38 9.04 6.48 -17.02
N ILE A 39 9.26 7.61 -17.70
CA ILE A 39 8.81 8.93 -17.24
C ILE A 39 7.31 8.93 -16.99
N ALA A 40 6.51 8.39 -17.91
CA ALA A 40 5.07 8.31 -17.74
C ALA A 40 4.66 7.44 -16.53
N GLN A 41 5.36 6.34 -16.27
CA GLN A 41 5.12 5.49 -15.09
C GLN A 41 5.50 6.19 -13.77
N ILE A 42 6.60 6.95 -13.74
CA ILE A 42 7.00 7.77 -12.59
C ILE A 42 5.91 8.82 -12.30
N VAL A 43 5.46 9.54 -13.33
CA VAL A 43 4.41 10.57 -13.21
C VAL A 43 3.09 9.97 -12.70
N ASP A 44 2.68 8.80 -13.21
CA ASP A 44 1.47 8.14 -12.73
C ASP A 44 1.57 7.71 -11.26
N SER A 45 2.73 7.22 -10.82
CA SER A 45 2.93 6.86 -9.41
C SER A 45 2.93 8.09 -8.49
N ILE A 46 3.58 9.21 -8.89
CA ILE A 46 3.48 10.50 -8.17
C ILE A 46 2.01 10.91 -8.01
N ARG A 47 1.24 10.87 -9.10
CA ARG A 47 -0.18 11.24 -9.08
C ARG A 47 -1.03 10.34 -8.20
N ARG A 48 -0.66 9.06 -8.04
CA ARG A 48 -1.33 8.13 -7.12
C ARG A 48 -1.14 8.57 -5.66
N ILE A 49 0.06 8.99 -5.30
CA ILE A 49 0.35 9.52 -3.96
C ILE A 49 -0.39 10.84 -3.74
N GLU A 50 -0.32 11.76 -4.70
CA GLU A 50 -1.05 13.04 -4.64
C GLU A 50 -2.57 12.83 -4.49
N TYR A 51 -3.13 11.81 -5.14
CA TYR A 51 -4.55 11.48 -4.99
C TYR A 51 -4.91 11.05 -3.56
N LEU A 52 -4.08 10.22 -2.92
CA LEU A 52 -4.28 9.84 -1.52
C LEU A 52 -4.12 11.03 -0.57
N LEU A 53 -3.18 11.94 -0.85
CA LEU A 53 -3.05 13.20 -0.11
C LEU A 53 -4.29 14.10 -0.28
N GLN A 54 -4.87 14.17 -1.49
CA GLN A 54 -6.11 14.92 -1.69
C GLN A 54 -7.30 14.27 -0.98
N ILE A 55 -7.36 12.94 -0.91
CA ILE A 55 -8.31 12.21 -0.07
C ILE A 55 -8.11 12.60 1.39
N SER A 56 -6.88 12.61 1.88
CA SER A 56 -6.61 12.91 3.28
C SER A 56 -7.04 14.32 3.67
N ILE A 57 -6.96 15.28 2.73
CA ILE A 57 -7.37 16.67 2.94
C ILE A 57 -8.90 16.84 2.92
N ARG A 58 -9.63 16.09 2.09
CA ARG A 58 -11.06 16.36 1.84
C ARG A 58 -12.02 15.47 2.62
N SER A 59 -11.57 14.33 3.10
CA SER A 59 -12.45 13.32 3.68
C SER A 59 -12.85 13.66 5.12
N SER A 60 -14.15 13.83 5.35
CA SER A 60 -14.73 14.09 6.68
C SER A 60 -16.08 13.43 6.92
N SER A 61 -16.72 12.88 5.89
CA SER A 61 -18.06 12.30 6.00
C SER A 61 -18.04 10.90 6.63
N ALA A 62 -18.96 10.66 7.58
CA ALA A 62 -19.18 9.35 8.16
C ALA A 62 -19.59 8.29 7.13
N SER A 63 -20.30 8.68 6.07
CA SER A 63 -20.73 7.75 5.01
C SER A 63 -19.56 7.03 4.32
N LEU A 64 -18.34 7.57 4.40
CA LEU A 64 -17.14 6.98 3.80
C LEU A 64 -16.65 5.73 4.55
N TYR A 65 -16.94 5.62 5.86
CA TYR A 65 -16.63 4.43 6.66
C TYR A 65 -17.88 3.69 7.14
N THR A 66 -19.09 4.18 6.88
CA THR A 66 -20.33 3.42 7.13
C THR A 66 -20.58 2.43 5.99
N PRO A 67 -20.57 1.11 6.24
CA PRO A 67 -20.88 0.12 5.22
C PRO A 67 -22.31 0.28 4.69
N TYR A 68 -22.52 -0.03 3.41
CA TYR A 68 -23.82 0.03 2.73
C TYR A 68 -24.43 1.42 2.60
N SER A 69 -23.68 2.47 2.90
CA SER A 69 -24.10 3.87 2.70
C SER A 69 -24.23 4.28 1.23
N GLY A 70 -23.77 3.44 0.30
CA GLY A 70 -23.56 3.78 -1.11
C GLY A 70 -22.30 4.60 -1.38
N SER A 71 -21.62 5.10 -0.34
CA SER A 71 -20.42 5.94 -0.42
C SER A 71 -19.20 5.34 0.27
N PHE A 72 -19.26 4.07 0.68
CA PHE A 72 -18.17 3.41 1.41
C PHE A 72 -16.86 3.42 0.60
N GLN A 73 -15.84 4.07 1.16
CA GLN A 73 -14.51 4.24 0.57
C GLN A 73 -13.48 4.13 1.71
N PRO A 74 -12.96 2.93 2.04
CA PRO A 74 -12.30 2.67 3.31
C PRO A 74 -11.04 3.50 3.56
N LEU A 75 -10.26 3.86 2.53
CA LEU A 75 -9.09 4.76 2.70
C LEU A 75 -9.51 6.20 3.04
N ALA A 76 -10.58 6.70 2.41
CA ALA A 76 -11.16 8.00 2.72
C ALA A 76 -11.88 7.97 4.08
N GLY A 77 -12.57 6.87 4.38
CA GLY A 77 -13.19 6.60 5.67
C GLY A 77 -12.19 6.58 6.81
N ALA A 78 -11.02 5.95 6.63
CA ALA A 78 -9.95 5.95 7.62
C ALA A 78 -9.44 7.36 7.92
N THR A 79 -9.33 8.21 6.89
CA THR A 79 -8.99 9.63 7.10
C THR A 79 -10.08 10.34 7.92
N ALA A 80 -11.36 10.11 7.60
CA ALA A 80 -12.46 10.73 8.32
C ALA A 80 -12.49 10.29 9.81
N LEU A 81 -12.24 9.01 10.09
CA LEU A 81 -12.07 8.48 11.44
C LEU A 81 -10.90 9.14 12.17
N HIS A 82 -9.73 9.22 11.52
CA HIS A 82 -8.53 9.85 12.09
C HIS A 82 -8.78 11.29 12.50
N ARG A 83 -9.46 12.07 11.65
CA ARG A 83 -9.84 13.47 11.92
C ARG A 83 -10.86 13.62 13.03
N ALA A 84 -11.73 12.62 13.21
CA ALA A 84 -12.68 12.57 14.32
C ALA A 84 -12.03 12.10 15.64
N GLY A 85 -10.71 11.88 15.68
CA GLY A 85 -9.99 11.39 16.86
C GLY A 85 -10.14 9.89 17.09
N GLN A 86 -10.78 9.16 16.18
CA GLN A 86 -10.92 7.70 16.24
C GLN A 86 -9.67 7.04 15.64
N ILE A 87 -8.55 7.19 16.33
CA ILE A 87 -7.22 6.84 15.81
C ILE A 87 -7.11 5.34 15.53
N ASP A 88 -7.45 4.48 16.48
CA ASP A 88 -7.30 3.04 16.27
C ASP A 88 -8.20 2.51 15.14
N ASP A 89 -9.43 3.01 15.03
CA ASP A 89 -10.34 2.66 13.93
C ASP A 89 -9.82 3.12 12.57
N ALA A 90 -9.12 4.26 12.51
CA ALA A 90 -8.49 4.71 11.27
C ALA A 90 -7.38 3.74 10.81
N TYR A 91 -6.46 3.37 11.71
CA TYR A 91 -5.39 2.42 11.38
C TYR A 91 -5.97 1.04 11.02
N TRP A 92 -6.96 0.60 11.79
CA TRP A 92 -7.67 -0.66 11.55
C TRP A 92 -8.31 -0.70 10.16
N LEU A 93 -9.00 0.36 9.74
CA LEU A 93 -9.65 0.42 8.44
C LEU A 93 -8.62 0.47 7.29
N VAL A 94 -7.45 1.11 7.48
CA VAL A 94 -6.34 1.04 6.51
C VAL A 94 -5.77 -0.38 6.41
N TYR A 95 -5.61 -1.08 7.53
CA TYR A 95 -5.16 -2.47 7.53
C TYR A 95 -6.14 -3.35 6.76
N LEU A 96 -7.44 -3.27 7.06
CA LEU A 96 -8.46 -4.01 6.34
C LEU A 96 -8.46 -3.68 4.83
N ALA A 97 -8.40 -2.39 4.48
CA ALA A 97 -8.37 -1.94 3.09
C ALA A 97 -7.17 -2.54 2.33
N THR A 98 -6.02 -2.62 3.01
CA THR A 98 -4.81 -3.20 2.45
C THR A 98 -4.88 -4.73 2.36
N HIS A 99 -5.39 -5.40 3.40
CA HIS A 99 -5.50 -6.86 3.42
C HIS A 99 -6.44 -7.40 2.34
N PHE A 100 -7.59 -6.74 2.15
CA PHE A 100 -8.55 -7.14 1.12
C PHE A 100 -8.19 -6.60 -0.27
N GLY A 101 -7.69 -5.37 -0.33
CA GLY A 101 -7.41 -4.66 -1.58
C GLY A 101 -8.69 -4.27 -2.34
N LYS A 102 -8.57 -3.27 -3.22
CA LYS A 102 -9.64 -2.88 -4.14
C LYS A 102 -9.63 -3.80 -5.35
N HIS A 103 -10.75 -4.46 -5.64
CA HIS A 103 -10.87 -5.24 -6.87
C HIS A 103 -11.27 -4.33 -8.05
N LYS A 104 -10.70 -4.56 -9.23
CA LYS A 104 -10.93 -3.73 -10.42
C LYS A 104 -12.41 -3.62 -10.83
N HIS A 105 -13.17 -4.69 -10.62
CA HIS A 105 -14.58 -4.77 -11.00
C HIS A 105 -15.52 -4.67 -9.79
N ASP A 106 -15.10 -5.17 -8.63
CA ASP A 106 -15.98 -5.24 -7.45
C ASP A 106 -15.74 -4.07 -6.49
N GLY A 107 -14.76 -3.20 -6.80
CA GLY A 107 -14.39 -2.09 -5.94
C GLY A 107 -14.04 -2.56 -4.53
N TRP A 108 -14.76 -2.01 -3.55
CA TRP A 108 -14.59 -2.29 -2.12
C TRP A 108 -15.63 -3.27 -1.57
N ASN A 109 -16.40 -3.97 -2.42
CA ASN A 109 -17.48 -4.86 -1.98
C ASN A 109 -17.04 -5.87 -0.91
N LEU A 110 -15.87 -6.49 -1.08
CA LEU A 110 -15.39 -7.50 -0.14
C LEU A 110 -15.17 -6.91 1.26
N ILE A 111 -14.40 -5.84 1.37
CA ILE A 111 -14.16 -5.20 2.67
C ILE A 111 -15.43 -4.60 3.25
N GLU A 112 -16.29 -3.97 2.45
CA GLU A 112 -17.57 -3.44 2.91
C GLU A 112 -18.42 -4.53 3.56
N ASP A 113 -18.49 -5.70 2.90
CA ASP A 113 -19.25 -6.84 3.40
C ASP A 113 -18.68 -7.45 4.68
N ILE A 114 -17.35 -7.60 4.77
CA ILE A 114 -16.73 -8.14 5.98
C ILE A 114 -16.84 -7.12 7.12
N TYR A 115 -16.41 -5.88 6.90
CA TYR A 115 -16.39 -4.82 7.92
C TYR A 115 -17.80 -4.48 8.42
N GLY A 116 -18.80 -4.44 7.52
CA GLY A 116 -20.22 -4.25 7.83
C GLY A 116 -20.97 -5.51 8.24
N ARG A 117 -20.28 -6.63 8.47
CA ARG A 117 -20.87 -7.88 8.96
C ARG A 117 -22.05 -8.39 8.12
N PHE A 118 -21.98 -8.28 6.79
CA PHE A 118 -23.09 -8.60 5.88
C PHE A 118 -24.40 -7.86 6.20
N GLY A 119 -24.33 -6.68 6.83
CA GLY A 119 -25.50 -5.90 7.26
C GLY A 119 -26.20 -6.48 8.48
N GLN A 120 -25.63 -7.48 9.16
CA GLN A 120 -26.24 -8.18 10.30
C GLN A 120 -26.06 -7.42 11.65
N GLY A 121 -25.84 -6.11 11.60
CA GLY A 121 -25.76 -5.22 12.76
C GLY A 121 -24.34 -4.86 13.19
N GLY A 122 -24.09 -3.54 13.27
CA GLY A 122 -22.82 -2.96 13.67
C GLY A 122 -21.71 -3.12 12.65
N VAL A 123 -20.50 -2.73 13.05
CA VAL A 123 -19.27 -2.90 12.28
C VAL A 123 -18.23 -3.65 13.11
N TRP A 124 -17.23 -4.24 12.46
CA TRP A 124 -16.04 -4.69 13.16
C TRP A 124 -15.14 -3.50 13.49
N ASP A 125 -15.51 -2.66 14.46
CA ASP A 125 -14.65 -1.58 14.96
C ASP A 125 -13.48 -2.12 15.81
N TRP A 126 -12.49 -1.27 16.07
CA TRP A 126 -11.31 -1.64 16.84
C TRP A 126 -11.67 -2.08 18.26
N HIS A 127 -12.59 -1.36 18.92
CA HIS A 127 -13.02 -1.67 20.26
C HIS A 127 -13.56 -3.11 20.38
N ALA A 128 -14.40 -3.55 19.42
CA ALA A 128 -14.95 -4.89 19.41
C ALA A 128 -13.89 -5.96 19.10
N VAL A 129 -13.02 -5.74 18.12
CA VAL A 129 -12.07 -6.77 17.67
C VAL A 129 -10.86 -6.92 18.58
N SER A 130 -10.40 -5.84 19.23
CA SER A 130 -9.27 -5.86 20.15
C SER A 130 -9.51 -6.71 21.40
N GLN A 131 -10.76 -6.76 21.88
CA GLN A 131 -11.16 -7.57 23.04
C GLN A 131 -11.29 -9.07 22.71
N ASN A 132 -11.52 -9.40 21.44
CA ASN A 132 -11.60 -10.79 20.99
C ASN A 132 -10.95 -10.95 19.62
N PRO A 133 -9.62 -11.16 19.55
CA PRO A 133 -8.89 -11.29 18.29
C PRO A 133 -9.42 -12.42 17.39
N GLN A 134 -10.14 -13.40 17.94
CA GLN A 134 -10.70 -14.52 17.19
C GLN A 134 -12.13 -14.27 16.67
N ALA A 135 -12.77 -13.16 17.05
CA ALA A 135 -14.17 -12.86 16.71
C ALA A 135 -14.45 -12.90 15.20
N ILE A 136 -13.62 -12.22 14.40
CA ILE A 136 -13.77 -12.21 12.94
C ILE A 136 -13.57 -13.60 12.35
N ALA A 137 -12.60 -14.37 12.84
CA ALA A 137 -12.36 -15.73 12.36
C ALA A 137 -13.55 -16.67 12.65
N ASN A 138 -14.12 -16.58 13.85
CA ASN A 138 -15.30 -17.35 14.24
C ASN A 138 -16.52 -16.94 13.41
N TRP A 139 -16.72 -15.64 13.22
CA TRP A 139 -17.81 -15.10 12.41
C TRP A 139 -17.67 -15.49 10.93
N LEU A 140 -16.47 -15.41 10.35
CA LEU A 140 -16.20 -15.86 8.98
C LEU A 140 -16.48 -17.35 8.82
N LYS A 141 -16.12 -18.19 9.81
CA LYS A 141 -16.43 -19.62 9.79
C LYS A 141 -17.94 -19.87 9.76
N ALA A 142 -18.70 -19.17 10.59
CA ALA A 142 -20.17 -19.28 10.63
C ALA A 142 -20.83 -18.73 9.35
N ASN A 143 -20.25 -17.70 8.74
CA ASN A 143 -20.81 -17.01 7.58
C ASN A 143 -20.17 -17.41 6.24
N TYR A 144 -19.28 -18.40 6.23
CA TYR A 144 -18.58 -18.83 5.03
C TYR A 144 -19.53 -19.22 3.87
N PRO A 145 -20.69 -19.88 4.10
CA PRO A 145 -21.66 -20.13 3.02
C PRO A 145 -22.19 -18.84 2.38
N HIS A 146 -22.42 -17.78 3.16
CA HIS A 146 -22.88 -16.48 2.68
C HIS A 146 -21.81 -15.72 1.89
N VAL A 147 -20.54 -15.89 2.27
CA VAL A 147 -19.40 -15.35 1.52
C VAL A 147 -19.41 -15.88 0.08
N THR A 148 -19.77 -17.15 -0.10
CA THR A 148 -19.78 -17.86 -1.38
C THR A 148 -21.11 -17.80 -2.13
N SER A 149 -22.13 -17.11 -1.61
CA SER A 149 -23.46 -17.09 -2.23
C SER A 149 -23.51 -16.24 -3.51
N VAL A 150 -24.42 -16.61 -4.42
CA VAL A 150 -24.67 -15.92 -5.70
C VAL A 150 -25.35 -14.57 -5.42
N GLY A 151 -24.86 -13.49 -6.04
CA GLY A 151 -25.52 -12.17 -6.02
C GLY A 151 -24.58 -10.97 -5.88
N ARG A 152 -23.43 -11.12 -5.20
CA ARG A 152 -22.40 -10.07 -5.10
C ARG A 152 -21.00 -10.69 -5.15
N SER A 153 -20.18 -10.30 -6.12
CA SER A 153 -18.81 -10.81 -6.22
C SER A 153 -17.91 -10.20 -5.13
N ARG A 154 -17.11 -11.07 -4.50
CA ARG A 154 -16.29 -10.78 -3.32
C ARG A 154 -14.85 -11.25 -3.54
N ARG A 155 -14.17 -10.59 -4.48
CA ARG A 155 -12.79 -10.91 -4.82
C ARG A 155 -11.83 -9.97 -4.12
N PHE A 156 -10.67 -10.52 -3.75
CA PHE A 156 -9.54 -9.74 -3.29
C PHE A 156 -9.00 -8.86 -4.43
N GLY A 157 -8.39 -7.73 -4.07
CA GLY A 157 -7.63 -6.91 -5.01
C GLY A 157 -6.41 -7.65 -5.57
N ASN A 158 -5.84 -7.14 -6.67
CA ASN A 158 -4.77 -7.85 -7.40
C ASN A 158 -3.53 -8.14 -6.53
N HIS A 159 -3.13 -7.20 -5.64
CA HIS A 159 -2.01 -7.41 -4.71
C HIS A 159 -2.30 -8.46 -3.62
N ARG A 160 -3.56 -8.87 -3.47
CA ARG A 160 -4.05 -9.78 -2.44
C ARG A 160 -4.76 -11.01 -3.03
N LYS A 161 -4.60 -11.26 -4.35
CA LYS A 161 -5.31 -12.32 -5.09
C LYS A 161 -5.08 -13.75 -4.61
N TYR A 162 -4.04 -13.98 -3.81
CA TYR A 162 -3.72 -15.27 -3.20
C TYR A 162 -4.19 -15.41 -1.75
N GLU A 163 -4.87 -14.39 -1.22
CA GLU A 163 -5.54 -14.48 0.07
C GLU A 163 -6.86 -15.26 -0.05
N THR A 164 -7.35 -15.74 1.09
CA THR A 164 -8.56 -16.57 1.14
C THR A 164 -9.44 -16.25 2.35
N LEU A 165 -10.74 -16.40 2.17
CA LEU A 165 -11.74 -16.33 3.24
C LEU A 165 -11.99 -17.70 3.88
N LYS A 166 -11.42 -18.78 3.31
CA LYS A 166 -11.56 -20.13 3.86
C LYS A 166 -11.04 -20.17 5.30
N PRO A 167 -11.80 -20.72 6.26
CA PRO A 167 -11.32 -20.89 7.63
C PRO A 167 -10.04 -21.73 7.68
N GLY A 168 -9.11 -21.33 8.54
CA GLY A 168 -7.87 -22.06 8.78
C GLY A 168 -6.65 -21.16 8.97
N PRO A 169 -5.46 -21.75 9.21
CA PRO A 169 -4.23 -21.03 9.52
C PRO A 169 -3.69 -20.20 8.34
N LYS A 170 -4.16 -20.44 7.12
CA LYS A 170 -3.81 -19.65 5.93
C LYS A 170 -4.90 -18.64 5.55
N GLY A 171 -5.99 -18.57 6.32
CA GLY A 171 -7.17 -17.77 6.01
C GLY A 171 -7.14 -16.37 6.62
N THR A 172 -8.01 -15.50 6.10
CA THR A 172 -8.17 -14.10 6.54
C THR A 172 -8.43 -13.98 8.03
N GLY A 173 -9.24 -14.88 8.61
CA GLY A 173 -9.50 -14.86 10.05
C GLY A 173 -8.23 -15.00 10.90
N HIS A 174 -7.27 -15.83 10.46
CA HIS A 174 -5.99 -15.97 11.15
C HIS A 174 -5.09 -14.74 10.96
N ALA A 175 -4.99 -14.23 9.73
CA ALA A 175 -4.21 -13.03 9.41
C ALA A 175 -4.65 -11.83 10.27
N VAL A 176 -5.95 -11.58 10.31
CA VAL A 176 -6.58 -10.53 11.12
C VAL A 176 -6.30 -10.73 12.61
N ALA A 177 -6.45 -11.95 13.13
CA ALA A 177 -6.20 -12.23 14.54
C ALA A 177 -4.74 -11.94 14.93
N THR A 178 -3.76 -12.24 14.06
CA THR A 178 -2.36 -11.93 14.32
C THR A 178 -2.06 -10.43 14.26
N TYR A 179 -2.72 -9.67 13.37
CA TYR A 179 -2.63 -8.21 13.37
C TYR A 179 -3.14 -7.62 14.69
N ILE A 180 -4.32 -8.04 15.13
CA ILE A 180 -4.93 -7.55 16.37
C ILE A 180 -4.02 -7.85 17.56
N LYS A 181 -3.49 -9.08 17.66
CA LYS A 181 -2.55 -9.46 18.71
C LYS A 181 -1.27 -8.63 18.72
N TRP A 182 -0.72 -8.35 17.53
CA TRP A 182 0.46 -7.50 17.38
C TRP A 182 0.21 -6.10 17.94
N ILE A 183 -0.88 -5.44 17.54
CA ILE A 183 -1.22 -4.12 18.09
C ILE A 183 -1.50 -4.17 19.59
N ASN A 184 -2.26 -5.16 20.07
CA ASN A 184 -2.56 -5.33 21.49
C ASN A 184 -1.30 -5.50 22.35
N ALA A 185 -0.21 -6.07 21.82
CA ALA A 185 1.06 -6.18 22.53
C ALA A 185 1.70 -4.81 22.85
N HIS A 186 1.34 -3.77 22.07
CA HIS A 186 1.72 -2.38 22.34
C HIS A 186 0.61 -1.57 23.03
N GLY A 187 -0.59 -2.13 23.18
CA GLY A 187 -1.77 -1.49 23.79
C GLY A 187 -2.64 -0.70 22.81
N SER A 188 -2.05 0.04 21.86
CA SER A 188 -2.78 0.77 20.80
C SER A 188 -1.89 1.02 19.58
N HIS A 189 -2.49 1.47 18.47
CA HIS A 189 -1.70 1.86 17.29
C HIS A 189 -0.81 3.07 17.59
N ALA A 190 -1.29 4.03 18.38
CA ALA A 190 -0.49 5.19 18.77
C ALA A 190 0.71 4.76 19.65
N ALA A 191 0.50 3.83 20.57
CA ALA A 191 1.57 3.30 21.42
C ALA A 191 2.59 2.48 20.62
N LEU A 192 2.17 1.75 19.58
CA LEU A 192 3.09 1.10 18.64
C LEU A 192 4.02 2.12 17.96
N ILE A 193 3.48 3.25 17.46
CA ILE A 193 4.30 4.31 16.83
C ILE A 193 5.28 4.90 17.85
N GLN A 194 4.82 5.20 19.07
CA GLN A 194 5.68 5.71 20.14
C GLN A 194 6.78 4.71 20.51
N SER A 195 6.46 3.42 20.58
CA SER A 195 7.44 2.35 20.85
C SER A 195 8.48 2.25 19.74
N ALA A 196 8.08 2.38 18.47
CA ALA A 196 9.00 2.40 17.35
C ALA A 196 9.92 3.63 17.45
N GLN A 197 9.36 4.82 17.69
CA GLN A 197 10.14 6.05 17.84
C GLN A 197 11.10 6.02 19.03
N ALA A 198 10.72 5.38 20.14
CA ALA A 198 11.61 5.15 21.27
C ALA A 198 12.77 4.20 20.93
N SER A 199 12.56 3.28 19.98
CA SER A 199 13.54 2.27 19.60
C SER A 199 14.55 2.76 18.55
N VAL A 200 14.10 3.55 17.58
CA VAL A 200 14.94 3.99 16.45
C VAL A 200 15.06 5.50 16.30
N GLY A 201 14.45 6.29 17.19
CA GLY A 201 14.41 7.74 17.08
C GLY A 201 13.23 8.25 16.25
N GLN A 202 13.20 9.56 16.01
CA GLN A 202 12.06 10.23 15.37
C GLN A 202 12.17 10.37 13.85
N ASN A 203 13.21 9.82 13.22
CA ASN A 203 13.33 9.87 11.76
C ASN A 203 12.21 9.02 11.12
N PRO A 204 11.31 9.62 10.30
CA PRO A 204 10.18 8.90 9.70
C PRO A 204 10.57 7.68 8.86
N GLN A 205 11.76 7.70 8.24
CA GLN A 205 12.27 6.59 7.42
C GLN A 205 12.76 5.42 8.28
N GLU A 206 13.43 5.72 9.40
CA GLU A 206 13.88 4.69 10.35
C GLU A 206 12.67 4.05 11.03
N VAL A 207 11.67 4.85 11.42
CA VAL A 207 10.40 4.35 11.99
C VAL A 207 9.66 3.47 10.99
N PHE A 208 9.56 3.86 9.71
CA PHE A 208 8.98 3.02 8.66
C PHE A 208 9.71 1.68 8.55
N ALA A 209 11.05 1.73 8.45
CA ALA A 209 11.86 0.52 8.29
C ALA A 209 11.75 -0.42 9.50
N PHE A 210 11.63 0.14 10.70
CA PHE A 210 11.35 -0.61 11.92
C PHE A 210 9.98 -1.31 11.86
N LEU A 211 8.91 -0.54 11.61
CA LEU A 211 7.55 -1.07 11.53
C LEU A 211 7.40 -2.11 10.42
N TYR A 212 8.11 -1.92 9.30
CA TYR A 212 8.12 -2.87 8.19
C TYR A 212 8.62 -4.26 8.62
N ARG A 213 9.66 -4.30 9.46
CA ARG A 213 10.16 -5.56 10.04
C ARG A 213 9.22 -6.11 11.11
N GLU A 214 8.68 -5.27 11.98
CA GLU A 214 7.73 -5.70 13.02
C GLU A 214 6.47 -6.36 12.44
N LEU A 215 6.06 -5.99 11.23
CA LEU A 215 4.96 -6.63 10.51
C LEU A 215 5.23 -8.10 10.12
N ASP A 216 6.44 -8.65 10.33
CA ASP A 216 6.68 -10.10 10.28
C ASP A 216 5.85 -10.88 11.30
N ASN A 217 5.39 -10.22 12.37
CA ASN A 217 4.48 -10.81 13.36
C ASN A 217 3.04 -10.97 12.84
N VAL A 218 2.71 -10.39 11.67
CA VAL A 218 1.37 -10.45 11.08
C VAL A 218 1.33 -11.52 10.00
N ALA A 219 0.62 -12.61 10.27
CA ALA A 219 0.46 -13.72 9.34
C ALA A 219 -0.19 -13.24 8.03
N LYS A 220 0.25 -13.84 6.92
CA LYS A 220 -0.31 -13.56 5.57
C LYS A 220 -0.19 -12.10 5.14
N PHE A 221 0.67 -11.33 5.79
CA PHE A 221 0.97 -9.96 5.42
C PHE A 221 2.37 -9.89 4.80
N GLY A 222 2.57 -10.64 3.70
CA GLY A 222 3.85 -10.67 2.98
C GLY A 222 4.28 -9.29 2.47
N ARG A 223 5.50 -9.19 1.91
CA ARG A 223 6.16 -7.94 1.50
C ARG A 223 5.24 -6.85 0.95
N LEU A 224 4.44 -7.17 -0.08
CA LEU A 224 3.52 -6.20 -0.71
C LEU A 224 2.48 -5.66 0.27
N GLY A 225 1.90 -6.51 1.11
CA GLY A 225 0.94 -6.09 2.14
C GLY A 225 1.56 -5.15 3.16
N LYS A 226 2.78 -5.45 3.65
CA LYS A 226 3.49 -4.58 4.59
C LYS A 226 3.79 -3.22 4.00
N PHE A 227 4.37 -3.22 2.80
CA PHE A 227 4.76 -1.99 2.11
C PHE A 227 3.53 -1.14 1.79
N ASP A 228 2.48 -1.73 1.21
CA ASP A 228 1.25 -1.01 0.87
C ASP A 228 0.56 -0.44 2.13
N PHE A 229 0.55 -1.18 3.24
CA PHE A 229 -0.07 -0.73 4.49
C PHE A 229 0.62 0.51 5.05
N LEU A 230 1.93 0.46 5.23
CA LEU A 230 2.70 1.57 5.79
C LEU A 230 2.69 2.77 4.83
N CYS A 231 2.78 2.53 3.52
CA CYS A 231 2.65 3.58 2.53
C CYS A 231 1.25 4.20 2.52
N ASN A 232 0.18 3.43 2.72
CA ASN A 232 -1.17 3.98 2.85
C ASN A 232 -1.30 4.86 4.11
N LEU A 233 -0.74 4.44 5.26
CA LEU A 233 -0.73 5.26 6.48
C LEU A 233 0.02 6.58 6.27
N SER A 234 1.18 6.54 5.61
CA SER A 234 1.97 7.71 5.20
C SER A 234 1.17 8.64 4.27
N ASN A 235 0.69 8.11 3.15
CA ASN A 235 0.09 8.92 2.08
C ASN A 235 -1.27 9.50 2.49
N LEU A 236 -1.97 8.85 3.42
CA LEU A 236 -3.20 9.37 4.03
C LEU A 236 -2.94 10.32 5.21
N GLN A 237 -1.68 10.58 5.58
CA GLN A 237 -1.30 11.43 6.71
C GLN A 237 -1.90 10.93 8.05
N ILE A 238 -2.05 9.61 8.18
CA ILE A 238 -2.50 8.95 9.41
C ILE A 238 -1.31 8.65 10.33
N SER A 239 -0.12 8.46 9.75
CA SER A 239 1.12 8.23 10.49
C SER A 239 2.29 8.99 9.87
N PRO A 240 3.16 9.65 10.66
CA PRO A 240 4.29 10.42 10.17
C PRO A 240 5.50 9.50 9.87
N ILE A 241 5.32 8.57 8.92
CA ILE A 241 6.33 7.61 8.49
C ILE A 241 6.53 7.70 6.99
N TYR A 242 7.73 7.42 6.48
CA TYR A 242 8.01 7.43 5.03
C TYR A 242 8.87 6.24 4.64
N PRO A 243 8.67 5.62 3.47
CA PRO A 243 9.55 4.54 3.04
C PRO A 243 11.00 5.04 2.92
N ASP A 244 11.93 4.34 3.57
CA ASP A 244 13.38 4.54 3.47
C ASP A 244 13.92 4.16 2.09
N LYS A 245 13.26 3.22 1.42
CA LYS A 245 13.66 2.69 0.11
C LYS A 245 12.49 2.03 -0.64
N ALA A 246 12.78 1.47 -1.81
CA ALA A 246 11.80 0.83 -2.68
C ALA A 246 11.52 -0.64 -2.30
N TYR A 247 12.36 -1.28 -1.48
CA TYR A 247 12.21 -2.68 -1.05
C TYR A 247 12.15 -3.64 -2.24
N ILE A 248 13.02 -3.45 -3.24
CA ILE A 248 13.04 -4.26 -4.47
C ILE A 248 13.60 -5.66 -4.22
N LYS A 249 14.44 -5.85 -3.19
CA LYS A 249 15.11 -7.13 -2.90
C LYS A 249 14.16 -8.32 -2.81
N GLU A 250 12.96 -8.09 -2.27
CA GLU A 250 11.94 -9.12 -2.04
C GLU A 250 10.81 -9.08 -3.09
N ALA A 251 10.99 -8.31 -4.17
CA ALA A 251 9.94 -8.01 -5.13
C ALA A 251 10.37 -8.31 -6.57
N THR A 252 9.83 -9.38 -7.15
CA THR A 252 10.20 -9.83 -8.51
C THR A 252 9.97 -8.76 -9.59
N GLY A 253 8.83 -8.06 -9.55
CA GLY A 253 8.52 -7.00 -10.53
C GLY A 253 9.47 -5.81 -10.46
N PRO A 254 9.51 -5.07 -9.33
CA PRO A 254 10.45 -3.95 -9.15
C PRO A 254 11.91 -4.34 -9.39
N GLN A 255 12.35 -5.53 -8.94
CA GLN A 255 13.71 -6.01 -9.17
C GLN A 255 14.01 -6.21 -10.66
N SER A 256 13.10 -6.81 -11.42
CA SER A 256 13.26 -6.94 -12.88
C SER A 256 13.33 -5.57 -13.56
N GLY A 257 12.53 -4.60 -13.11
CA GLY A 257 12.59 -3.22 -13.61
C GLY A 257 13.91 -2.54 -13.27
N ALA A 258 14.44 -2.72 -12.05
CA ALA A 258 15.74 -2.18 -11.67
C ALA A 258 16.88 -2.80 -12.50
N ARG A 259 16.87 -4.11 -12.71
CA ARG A 259 17.83 -4.79 -13.60
C ARG A 259 17.76 -4.26 -15.02
N MET A 260 16.55 -4.07 -15.54
CA MET A 260 16.36 -3.50 -16.87
C MET A 260 16.91 -2.07 -16.95
N LEU A 261 16.75 -1.25 -15.90
CA LEU A 261 17.18 0.14 -15.87
C LEU A 261 18.70 0.30 -15.72
N PHE A 262 19.29 -0.37 -14.73
CA PHE A 262 20.70 -0.20 -14.34
C PHE A 262 21.64 -1.27 -14.91
N GLY A 263 21.10 -2.36 -15.45
CA GLY A 263 21.85 -3.49 -15.99
C GLY A 263 21.92 -4.70 -15.05
N ASP A 264 22.30 -5.84 -15.62
CA ASP A 264 22.29 -7.14 -14.93
C ASP A 264 23.54 -7.43 -14.09
N THR A 265 24.59 -6.62 -14.22
CA THR A 265 25.87 -6.82 -13.52
C THR A 265 25.80 -6.47 -12.03
N LEU A 266 24.85 -5.62 -11.64
CA LEU A 266 24.67 -5.22 -10.24
C LEU A 266 24.01 -6.33 -9.41
N THR A 267 24.53 -6.50 -8.20
CA THR A 267 23.87 -7.31 -7.17
C THR A 267 22.55 -6.67 -6.74
N VAL A 268 21.66 -7.43 -6.11
CA VAL A 268 20.35 -6.92 -5.66
C VAL A 268 20.51 -5.78 -4.65
N SER A 269 21.50 -5.85 -3.76
CA SER A 269 21.80 -4.77 -2.82
C SER A 269 22.30 -3.50 -3.52
N GLN A 270 23.13 -3.65 -4.56
CA GLN A 270 23.58 -2.52 -5.38
C GLN A 270 22.42 -1.90 -6.17
N LEU A 271 21.51 -2.71 -6.71
CA LEU A 271 20.29 -2.22 -7.37
C LEU A 271 19.39 -1.44 -6.40
N GLU A 272 19.23 -1.91 -5.17
CA GLU A 272 18.46 -1.18 -4.14
C GLU A 272 19.12 0.17 -3.84
N ASN A 273 20.44 0.21 -3.66
CA ASN A 273 21.17 1.45 -3.46
C ASN A 273 21.04 2.41 -4.66
N ALA A 274 21.15 1.90 -5.89
CA ALA A 274 20.93 2.70 -7.09
C ALA A 274 19.49 3.26 -7.17
N CYS A 275 18.49 2.49 -6.73
CA CYS A 275 17.11 2.97 -6.59
C CYS A 275 16.97 4.07 -5.53
N ILE A 276 17.69 3.97 -4.39
CA ILE A 276 17.71 5.01 -3.35
C ILE A 276 18.33 6.30 -3.89
N GLU A 277 19.48 6.21 -4.55
CA GLU A 277 20.17 7.35 -5.16
C GLU A 277 19.30 8.00 -6.25
N LEU A 278 18.65 7.19 -7.09
CA LEU A 278 17.71 7.69 -8.10
C LEU A 278 16.50 8.38 -7.47
N ALA A 279 15.91 7.79 -6.42
CA ALA A 279 14.78 8.39 -5.70
C ALA A 279 15.15 9.77 -5.14
N ALA A 280 16.32 9.87 -4.51
CA ALA A 280 16.86 11.12 -3.97
C ALA A 280 17.11 12.16 -5.08
N HIS A 281 17.72 11.75 -6.19
CA HIS A 281 18.01 12.64 -7.32
C HIS A 281 16.74 13.18 -8.00
N LEU A 282 15.72 12.33 -8.15
CA LEU A 282 14.41 12.72 -8.70
C LEU A 282 13.52 13.48 -7.68
N ASN A 283 13.93 13.51 -6.41
CA ASN A 283 13.13 14.02 -5.29
C ASN A 283 11.74 13.36 -5.22
N VAL A 284 11.72 12.03 -5.22
CA VAL A 284 10.51 11.19 -5.09
C VAL A 284 10.70 10.12 -4.03
N SER A 285 9.60 9.54 -3.54
CA SER A 285 9.69 8.47 -2.54
C SER A 285 10.13 7.14 -3.15
N GLY A 286 10.65 6.23 -2.30
CA GLY A 286 10.95 4.86 -2.71
C GLY A 286 9.73 4.11 -3.29
N GLN A 287 8.52 4.46 -2.84
CA GLN A 287 7.26 3.92 -3.40
C GLN A 287 7.07 4.32 -4.87
N VAL A 288 7.46 5.54 -5.27
CA VAL A 288 7.38 5.96 -6.67
C VAL A 288 8.30 5.13 -7.54
N ILE A 289 9.53 4.90 -7.08
CA ILE A 289 10.49 4.04 -7.78
C ILE A 289 9.98 2.60 -7.86
N GLU A 290 9.46 2.05 -6.77
CA GLU A 290 8.91 0.69 -6.71
C GLU A 290 7.78 0.47 -7.73
N ASP A 291 6.75 1.32 -7.71
CA ASP A 291 5.60 1.22 -8.60
C ASP A 291 6.00 1.41 -10.06
N SER A 292 6.82 2.43 -10.32
CA SER A 292 7.19 2.81 -11.69
C SER A 292 8.01 1.71 -12.36
N LEU A 293 9.00 1.15 -11.67
CA LEU A 293 9.79 0.03 -12.17
C LEU A 293 8.95 -1.24 -12.35
N CYS A 294 8.07 -1.55 -11.39
CA CYS A 294 7.17 -2.70 -11.47
C CYS A 294 6.25 -2.65 -12.71
N ASN A 295 5.75 -1.46 -13.04
CA ASN A 295 4.86 -1.26 -14.18
C ASN A 295 5.60 -1.10 -15.50
N TRP A 296 6.70 -0.36 -15.51
CA TRP A 296 7.53 -0.16 -16.70
C TRP A 296 8.04 -1.49 -17.26
N GLN A 297 8.56 -2.40 -16.42
CA GLN A 297 9.11 -3.67 -16.90
C GLN A 297 8.08 -4.58 -17.58
N LYS A 298 6.78 -4.42 -17.32
CA LYS A 298 5.73 -5.21 -17.98
C LYS A 298 5.56 -4.83 -19.45
N SER A 299 5.85 -3.59 -19.81
CA SER A 299 5.68 -3.04 -21.16
C SER A 299 6.64 -1.87 -21.37
N PRO A 300 7.95 -2.13 -21.46
CA PRO A 300 8.97 -1.06 -21.36
C PRO A 300 8.97 -0.10 -22.55
N GLU A 301 8.49 -0.54 -23.71
CA GLU A 301 8.39 0.25 -24.94
C GLU A 301 7.01 0.89 -25.14
N GLN A 302 6.02 0.52 -24.33
CA GLN A 302 4.64 0.94 -24.52
C GLN A 302 4.02 1.35 -23.19
N TYR A 303 3.68 2.63 -23.10
CA TYR A 303 2.95 3.14 -21.96
C TYR A 303 1.55 2.51 -21.82
N ILE A 304 1.35 1.86 -20.68
CA ILE A 304 0.06 1.34 -20.23
C ILE A 304 -0.28 2.02 -18.91
N TYR A 305 -1.39 2.76 -18.89
CA TYR A 305 -1.87 3.43 -17.68
C TYR A 305 -2.14 2.43 -16.57
N PHE A 306 -1.45 2.60 -15.44
CA PHE A 306 -1.67 1.79 -14.25
C PHE A 306 -2.95 2.24 -13.53
N ARG A 307 -3.87 1.30 -13.27
CA ARG A 307 -5.19 1.58 -12.66
C ARG A 307 -5.29 1.22 -11.18
N GLY A 308 -4.21 0.69 -10.59
CA GLY A 308 -4.26 0.03 -9.27
C GLY A 308 -4.75 -1.41 -9.37
#